data_AF-A0A7Y5G1R5-F1
#
_entry.id   AF-A0A7Y5G1R5-F1
#
_cell.length_a   1.000
_cell.length_b   1.000
_cell.length_c   1.000
_cell.angle_alpha   90.00
_cell.angle_beta   90.00
_cell.angle_gamma   90.00
#
_symmetry.space_group_name_H-M   'P 1'
#
loop_
_entity.id
_entity.type
_entity.pdbx_description
1 polymer ?
#
loop_
_entity_poly.entity_id
_entity_poly.type
_entity_poly.pdbx_seq_one_letter_code
_entity_poly.pdbx_strand_id
1 'polypeptide(L)'
;MIYISNRDRVRAERLRKTFSEEDQERVRIISWPERLELLQVPAVSIIINATSLGMLPNVATSPLPASAFRPDMTAIDLVYNPYETKFLREAKQAGAKTVPGLPMLIYQ
;
A
#
# COMPACT_ATOMS: atom_id res chain seq x y z
N MET A 1 -13.96 -0.70 -4.13
CA MET A 1 -13.80 0.27 -3.04
C MET A 1 -12.31 0.49 -2.84
N ILE A 2 -11.86 1.74 -2.75
CA ILE A 2 -10.47 2.14 -2.50
C ILE A 2 -10.38 2.67 -1.08
N TYR A 3 -9.40 2.21 -0.32
CA TYR A 3 -9.11 2.70 1.02
C TYR A 3 -7.78 3.43 1.01
N ILE A 4 -7.76 4.66 1.52
CA ILE A 4 -6.55 5.47 1.63
C ILE A 4 -6.24 5.67 3.10
N SER A 5 -5.05 5.24 3.50
CA SER A 5 -4.52 5.45 4.85
C SER A 5 -3.22 6.24 4.77
N ASN A 6 -3.12 7.31 5.57
CA ASN A 6 -1.92 8.11 5.67
C ASN A 6 -1.73 8.58 7.11
N ARG A 7 -0.47 8.73 7.55
CA ARG A 7 -0.13 9.29 8.88
C ARG A 7 -0.69 10.69 9.11
N ASP A 8 -0.88 11.45 8.04
CA ASP A 8 -1.50 12.77 8.04
C ASP A 8 -2.85 12.67 7.31
N ARG A 9 -3.93 12.75 8.11
CA ARG A 9 -5.30 12.63 7.61
C ARG A 9 -5.68 13.73 6.63
N VAL A 10 -5.18 14.95 6.83
CA VAL A 10 -5.49 16.11 5.98
C VAL A 10 -4.98 15.86 4.55
N ARG A 11 -3.80 15.26 4.41
CA ARG A 11 -3.27 14.86 3.09
C ARG A 11 -4.13 13.81 2.41
N ALA A 12 -4.63 12.82 3.15
CA ALA A 12 -5.50 11.78 2.60
C ALA A 12 -6.84 12.36 2.13
N GLU A 13 -7.44 13.25 2.91
CA GLU A 13 -8.67 13.96 2.54
C GLU A 13 -8.47 14.87 1.33
N ARG A 14 -7.32 15.55 1.24
CA ARG A 14 -6.96 16.34 0.06
C ARG A 14 -6.84 15.47 -1.19
N LEU A 15 -6.22 14.29 -1.08
CA LEU A 15 -6.13 13.34 -2.17
C LEU A 15 -7.52 12.85 -2.59
N ARG A 16 -8.42 12.54 -1.65
CA ARG A 16 -9.80 12.17 -1.99
C ARG A 16 -10.52 13.27 -2.79
N LYS A 17 -10.28 14.54 -2.47
CA LYS A 17 -10.86 15.68 -3.19
C LYS A 17 -10.34 15.87 -4.62
N THR A 18 -9.28 15.15 -5.04
CA THR A 18 -8.82 15.18 -6.44
C THR A 18 -9.60 14.21 -7.33
N PHE A 19 -10.38 13.31 -6.75
CA PHE A 19 -11.29 12.42 -7.49
C PHE A 19 -12.59 13.16 -7.83
N SER A 20 -13.26 12.70 -8.91
CA SER A 20 -14.60 13.18 -9.26
C SER A 20 -15.59 12.97 -8.11
N GLU A 21 -16.66 13.76 -8.03
CA GLU A 21 -17.66 13.62 -6.95
C GLU A 21 -18.28 12.22 -6.92
N GLU A 22 -18.52 11.62 -8.10
CA GLU A 22 -19.01 10.24 -8.22
C GLU A 22 -17.98 9.22 -7.70
N ASP A 23 -16.70 9.39 -8.02
CA ASP A 23 -15.64 8.48 -7.56
C ASP A 23 -15.36 8.61 -6.06
N GLN A 24 -15.64 9.76 -5.45
CA GLN A 24 -15.45 9.98 -4.02
C GLN A 24 -16.30 9.07 -3.14
N GLU A 25 -17.40 8.52 -3.65
CA GLU A 25 -18.20 7.49 -2.96
C GLU A 25 -17.47 6.13 -2.88
N ARG A 26 -16.55 5.89 -3.81
CA ARG A 26 -15.73 4.67 -3.90
C ARG A 26 -14.39 4.79 -3.17
N VAL A 27 -14.08 5.96 -2.60
CA VAL A 27 -12.83 6.25 -1.89
C VAL A 27 -13.12 6.53 -0.41
N ARG A 28 -12.61 5.68 0.48
CA ARG A 28 -12.73 5.82 1.94
C ARG A 28 -11.40 6.18 2.56
N ILE A 29 -11.40 7.21 3.41
CA ILE A 29 -10.25 7.55 4.25
C ILE A 29 -10.35 6.75 5.55
N ILE A 30 -9.30 6.00 5.86
CA ILE A 30 -9.18 5.27 7.13
C ILE A 30 -7.96 5.78 7.90
N SER A 31 -7.98 5.64 9.21
CA SER A 31 -6.84 6.00 10.05
C SER A 31 -5.65 5.07 9.80
N TRP A 32 -4.48 5.46 10.30
CA TRP A 32 -3.30 4.60 10.21
C TRP A 32 -3.54 3.26 10.95
N PRO A 33 -3.99 3.21 12.21
CA PRO A 33 -4.26 1.94 12.90
C PRO A 33 -5.30 1.03 12.21
N GLU A 34 -6.42 1.60 11.75
CA GLU A 34 -7.54 0.88 11.10
C GLU A 34 -7.10 0.05 9.89
N ARG A 35 -6.01 0.43 9.22
CA ARG A 35 -5.50 -0.31 8.06
C ARG A 35 -5.17 -1.77 8.39
N LEU A 36 -4.74 -2.07 9.61
CA LEU A 36 -4.38 -3.43 10.00
C LEU A 36 -5.62 -4.29 10.17
N GLU A 37 -6.67 -3.74 10.79
CA GLU A 37 -7.96 -4.41 10.98
C GLU A 37 -8.64 -4.70 9.65
N LEU A 38 -8.61 -3.74 8.72
CA LEU A 38 -9.16 -3.91 7.36
C LEU A 38 -8.49 -5.06 6.60
N LEU A 39 -7.21 -5.30 6.83
CA LEU A 39 -6.46 -6.37 6.16
C LEU A 39 -6.69 -7.76 6.78
N GLN A 40 -7.34 -7.85 7.94
CA GLN A 40 -7.74 -9.14 8.53
C GLN A 40 -8.99 -9.73 7.86
N VAL A 41 -9.77 -8.90 7.16
CA VAL A 41 -10.94 -9.35 6.41
C VAL A 41 -10.61 -9.53 4.93
N PRO A 42 -11.25 -10.48 4.22
CA PRO A 42 -11.02 -10.75 2.80
C PRO A 42 -11.62 -9.68 1.86
N ALA A 43 -11.70 -8.43 2.32
CA ALA A 43 -12.24 -7.31 1.53
C ALA A 43 -11.18 -6.64 0.64
N VAL A 44 -9.89 -6.84 0.95
CA VAL A 44 -8.77 -6.21 0.23
C VAL A 44 -7.93 -7.28 -0.46
N SER A 45 -7.87 -7.18 -1.78
CA SER A 45 -7.07 -8.05 -2.66
C SER A 45 -5.84 -7.36 -3.24
N ILE A 46 -5.77 -6.02 -3.20
CA ILE A 46 -4.63 -5.25 -3.71
C ILE A 46 -4.19 -4.24 -2.66
N ILE A 47 -2.89 -4.23 -2.35
CA ILE A 47 -2.26 -3.32 -1.42
C ILE A 47 -1.17 -2.55 -2.16
N ILE A 48 -1.15 -1.23 -2.01
CA ILE A 48 -0.18 -0.36 -2.67
C ILE A 48 0.59 0.44 -1.60
N ASN A 49 1.91 0.24 -1.50
CA ASN A 49 2.79 1.11 -0.73
C ASN A 49 3.18 2.33 -1.57
N ALA A 50 2.54 3.46 -1.30
CA ALA A 50 2.88 4.75 -1.89
C ALA A 50 3.68 5.66 -0.93
N THR A 51 4.41 5.06 0.03
CA THR A 51 5.27 5.77 0.99
C THR A 51 6.74 5.53 0.67
N SER A 52 7.64 6.23 1.37
CA SER A 52 9.09 6.00 1.30
C SER A 52 9.60 4.91 2.26
N LEU A 53 8.72 4.23 3.01
CA LEU A 53 9.12 3.13 3.89
C LEU A 53 9.65 1.95 3.05
N GLY A 54 10.81 1.44 3.43
CA GLY A 54 11.54 0.40 2.71
C GLY A 54 12.57 0.92 1.71
N MET A 55 12.59 2.24 1.42
CA MET A 55 13.58 2.86 0.55
C MET A 55 14.95 2.99 1.23
N LEU A 56 16.04 2.94 0.44
CA LEU A 56 17.38 3.24 0.96
C LEU A 56 17.42 4.63 1.62
N PRO A 57 18.16 4.78 2.74
CA PRO A 57 18.94 3.76 3.45
C PRO A 57 18.10 2.89 4.41
N ASN A 58 16.83 3.21 4.63
CA ASN A 58 15.96 2.62 5.65
C ASN A 58 15.26 1.32 5.20
N VAL A 59 16.01 0.38 4.63
CA VAL A 59 15.48 -0.84 3.99
C VAL A 59 14.79 -1.83 4.93
N ALA A 60 15.03 -1.71 6.24
CA ALA A 60 14.40 -2.55 7.27
C ALA A 60 12.97 -2.11 7.64
N THR A 61 12.49 -1.00 7.09
CA THR A 61 11.14 -0.46 7.36
C THR A 61 10.11 -1.01 6.37
N SER A 62 8.87 -1.10 6.82
CA SER A 62 7.71 -1.53 6.01
C SER A 62 6.45 -0.81 6.54
N PRO A 63 5.49 -0.43 5.67
CA PRO A 63 4.23 0.16 6.11
C PRO A 63 3.31 -0.84 6.82
N LEU A 64 3.54 -2.14 6.65
CA LEU A 64 2.73 -3.23 7.19
C LEU A 64 3.62 -4.32 7.83
N PRO A 65 3.13 -5.01 8.88
CA PRO A 65 3.78 -6.21 9.39
C PRO A 65 3.56 -7.39 8.43
N ALA A 66 4.45 -8.40 8.48
CA ALA A 66 4.32 -9.61 7.68
C ALA A 66 2.98 -10.35 7.84
N SER A 67 2.37 -10.30 9.02
CA SER A 67 1.08 -10.92 9.31
C SER A 67 -0.12 -10.25 8.62
N ALA A 68 0.09 -9.12 7.93
CA ALA A 68 -0.97 -8.44 7.20
C ALA A 68 -1.21 -9.03 5.80
N PHE A 69 -0.30 -9.88 5.30
CA PHE A 69 -0.38 -10.43 3.95
C PHE A 69 -1.03 -11.81 3.91
N ARG A 70 -1.71 -12.10 2.80
CA ARG A 70 -2.36 -13.37 2.52
C ARG A 70 -2.11 -13.80 1.06
N PRO A 71 -2.20 -15.11 0.73
CA PRO A 71 -1.94 -15.60 -0.62
C PRO A 71 -2.86 -15.03 -1.72
N ASP A 72 -4.07 -14.59 -1.36
CA ASP A 72 -5.06 -14.02 -2.28
C ASP A 72 -4.80 -12.54 -2.63
N MET A 73 -3.72 -11.96 -2.13
CA MET A 73 -3.39 -10.55 -2.32
C MET A 73 -2.36 -10.30 -3.42
N THR A 74 -2.37 -9.06 -3.93
CA THR A 74 -1.28 -8.47 -4.70
C THR A 74 -0.70 -7.27 -3.94
N ALA A 75 0.59 -7.31 -3.65
CA ALA A 75 1.34 -6.23 -3.04
C ALA A 75 2.12 -5.45 -4.12
N ILE A 76 1.88 -4.15 -4.22
CA ILE A 76 2.54 -3.24 -5.14
C ILE A 76 3.34 -2.23 -4.33
N ASP A 77 4.58 -1.98 -4.69
CA ASP A 77 5.43 -1.01 -4.00
C ASP A 77 5.93 0.05 -4.97
N LEU A 78 5.77 1.33 -4.66
CA LEU A 78 6.27 2.43 -5.50
C LEU A 78 7.76 2.70 -5.23
N VAL A 79 8.33 2.14 -4.16
CA VAL A 79 9.76 2.15 -3.94
C VAL A 79 10.45 1.32 -5.03
N TYR A 80 11.38 1.96 -5.75
CA TYR A 80 12.18 1.31 -6.80
C TYR A 80 13.62 1.00 -6.37
N ASN A 81 14.08 1.57 -5.25
CA ASN A 81 15.42 1.33 -4.72
C ASN A 81 15.39 1.15 -3.19
N PRO A 82 15.59 -0.07 -2.67
CA PRO A 82 16.00 -1.29 -3.36
C PRO A 82 14.89 -1.89 -4.25
N TYR A 83 15.26 -2.77 -5.19
CA TYR A 83 14.32 -3.43 -6.10
C TYR A 83 13.32 -4.35 -5.37
N GLU A 84 13.80 -5.08 -4.35
CA GLU A 84 12.95 -5.88 -3.45
C GLU A 84 12.98 -5.25 -2.06
N THR A 85 11.89 -4.58 -1.66
CA THR A 85 11.74 -3.99 -0.33
C THR A 85 11.36 -5.05 0.70
N LYS A 86 11.49 -4.72 2.00
CA LYS A 86 10.96 -5.57 3.07
C LYS A 86 9.46 -5.86 2.89
N PHE A 87 8.69 -4.87 2.45
CA PHE A 87 7.26 -5.00 2.14
C PHE A 87 7.00 -6.07 1.08
N LEU A 88 7.69 -6.02 -0.06
CA LEU A 88 7.53 -7.02 -1.12
C LEU A 88 8.02 -8.40 -0.69
N ARG A 89 9.14 -8.47 0.03
CA ARG A 89 9.68 -9.74 0.53
C ARG A 89 8.72 -10.42 1.50
N GLU A 90 8.15 -9.69 2.45
CA GLU A 90 7.17 -10.23 3.41
C GLU A 90 5.88 -10.67 2.72
N ALA A 91 5.39 -9.88 1.75
CA ALA A 91 4.23 -10.26 0.94
C ALA A 91 4.46 -11.55 0.16
N LYS A 92 5.62 -11.67 -0.51
CA LYS A 92 6.03 -12.86 -1.26
C LYS A 92 6.14 -14.09 -0.35
N GLN A 93 6.68 -13.95 0.86
CA GLN A 93 6.76 -15.03 1.85
C GLN A 93 5.38 -15.51 2.30
N ALA A 94 4.39 -14.62 2.36
CA ALA A 94 2.99 -14.95 2.65
C ALA A 94 2.23 -15.53 1.44
N GLY A 95 2.90 -15.74 0.30
CA GLY A 95 2.30 -16.27 -0.93
C GLY A 95 1.56 -15.24 -1.78
N ALA A 96 1.62 -13.94 -1.43
CA ALA A 96 1.01 -12.89 -2.22
C ALA A 96 1.79 -12.65 -3.53
N LYS A 97 1.08 -12.20 -4.56
CA LYS A 97 1.73 -11.70 -5.79
C LYS A 97 2.40 -10.36 -5.51
N THR A 98 3.59 -10.13 -6.03
CA THR A 98 4.33 -8.87 -5.84
C THR A 98 4.56 -8.14 -7.15
N VAL A 99 4.43 -6.81 -7.13
CA VAL A 99 4.76 -5.92 -8.26
C VAL A 99 5.72 -4.83 -7.76
N PRO A 100 6.99 -4.82 -8.21
CA PRO A 100 7.95 -3.78 -7.81
C PRO A 100 7.66 -2.44 -8.50
N GLY A 101 8.24 -1.36 -7.99
CA GLY A 101 7.96 0.01 -8.45
C GLY A 101 8.70 0.43 -9.71
N LEU A 102 9.74 -0.30 -10.09
CA LEU A 102 10.58 0.05 -11.24
C LEU A 102 9.80 0.19 -12.56
N PRO A 103 8.85 -0.70 -12.92
CA PRO A 103 8.02 -0.50 -14.10
C PRO A 103 7.23 0.81 -14.06
N MET A 104 6.71 1.22 -12.90
CA MET A 104 5.98 2.49 -12.78
C MET A 104 6.90 3.69 -13.06
N LEU A 105 8.13 3.67 -12.56
CA LEU A 105 9.13 4.72 -12.85
C LEU A 105 9.46 4.81 -14.35
N ILE A 106 9.50 3.68 -15.04
CA ILE A 106 9.83 3.60 -16.46
C ILE A 106 8.68 4.12 -17.34
N TYR A 107 7.42 3.90 -16.94
CA TYR A 107 6.22 4.17 -17.77
C TYR A 107 5.37 5.37 -17.29
N GLN A 108 5.90 6.23 -16.43
CA GLN A 108 5.18 7.36 -15.81
C GLN A 108 4.76 8.47 -16.80
#